data_AF-R9BFG9-F1
#
_entry.id   AF-R9BFG9-F1
#
_cell.length_a   1.000
_cell.length_b   1.000
_cell.length_c   1.000
_cell.angle_alpha   90.00
_cell.angle_beta   90.00
_cell.angle_gamma   90.00
#
_symmetry.space_group_name_H-M   'P 1'
#
loop_
_entity.id
_entity.type
_entity.pdbx_description
1 polymer ?
#
loop_
_entity_poly.entity_id
_entity_poly.type
_entity_poly.pdbx_seq_one_letter_code
_entity_poly.pdbx_strand_id
1 'polypeptide(L)'
;MKVKDLIEKLEKFDPELEVLIANEDDEIIGLNNMVRFFDVSHVSSVHAETRRNDVERNVEFTFVGMPTKHSREFIFIDVVSQF
;
A
#
# COMPACT_ATOMS: atom_id res chain seq x y z
N MET A 1 5.57 -18.63 -11.37
CA MET A 1 4.67 -17.88 -12.28
C MET A 1 4.84 -16.42 -11.90
N LYS A 2 5.08 -15.51 -12.85
CA LYS A 2 5.22 -14.09 -12.50
C LYS A 2 3.84 -13.52 -12.14
N VAL A 3 3.77 -12.53 -11.25
CA VAL A 3 2.48 -11.96 -10.82
C VAL A 3 1.70 -11.40 -12.02
N LYS A 4 2.40 -10.86 -13.02
CA LYS A 4 1.81 -10.42 -14.29
C LYS A 4 1.05 -11.55 -15.02
N ASP A 5 1.62 -12.76 -15.06
CA ASP A 5 0.98 -13.91 -15.74
C ASP A 5 -0.29 -14.36 -15.00
N LEU A 6 -0.39 -14.10 -13.69
CA LEU A 6 -1.57 -14.37 -12.88
C LEU A 6 -2.64 -13.32 -13.13
N ILE A 7 -2.28 -12.03 -13.15
CA ILE A 7 -3.19 -10.91 -13.47
C ILE A 7 -3.84 -11.15 -14.84
N GLU A 8 -3.05 -11.44 -15.87
CA GLU A 8 -3.57 -11.72 -17.23
C GLU A 8 -4.52 -12.92 -17.29
N LYS A 9 -4.43 -13.86 -16.34
CA LYS A 9 -5.37 -14.98 -16.24
C LYS A 9 -6.64 -14.58 -15.48
N LEU A 10 -6.51 -13.78 -14.43
CA LEU A 10 -7.65 -13.32 -13.64
C LEU A 10 -8.54 -12.35 -14.43
N GLU A 11 -7.96 -11.42 -15.18
CA GLU A 11 -8.69 -10.50 -16.08
C GLU A 11 -9.48 -11.24 -17.18
N LYS A 12 -9.04 -12.44 -17.59
CA LYS A 12 -9.80 -13.28 -18.53
C LYS A 12 -11.03 -13.93 -17.89
N PHE A 13 -10.99 -14.14 -16.58
CA PHE A 13 -12.09 -14.74 -15.82
C PHE A 13 -13.11 -13.68 -15.39
N ASP A 14 -12.63 -12.51 -14.96
CA ASP A 14 -13.44 -11.35 -14.63
C ASP A 14 -12.90 -10.12 -15.37
N PRO A 15 -13.53 -9.72 -16.49
CA PRO A 15 -13.10 -8.57 -17.27
C PRO A 15 -13.22 -7.22 -16.55
N GLU A 16 -13.99 -7.16 -15.46
CA GLU A 16 -14.18 -5.94 -14.66
C GLU A 16 -13.21 -5.87 -13.46
N LEU A 17 -12.33 -6.87 -13.30
CA LEU A 17 -11.33 -6.89 -12.24
C LEU A 17 -10.29 -5.79 -12.43
N GLU A 18 -10.34 -4.77 -11.57
CA GLU A 18 -9.34 -3.70 -11.53
C GLU A 18 -8.22 -4.02 -10.53
N VAL A 19 -7.02 -4.32 -11.04
CA VAL A 19 -5.84 -4.54 -10.20
C VAL A 19 -5.13 -3.22 -9.93
N LEU A 20 -5.30 -2.70 -8.71
CA LEU A 20 -4.72 -1.41 -8.31
C LEU A 20 -3.24 -1.49 -7.92
N ILE A 21 -2.84 -2.55 -7.21
CA ILE A 21 -1.47 -2.73 -6.69
C ILE A 21 -1.14 -4.22 -6.74
N ALA A 22 0.08 -4.55 -7.16
CA ALA A 22 0.62 -5.90 -7.14
C ALA A 22 2.06 -5.90 -6.61
N ASN A 23 2.41 -6.89 -5.79
CA ASN A 23 3.76 -7.02 -5.22
C ASN A 23 4.24 -8.48 -5.32
N GLU A 24 5.52 -8.67 -5.61
CA GLU A 24 6.19 -9.98 -5.68
C GLU A 24 7.05 -10.26 -4.44
N ASP A 25 7.03 -9.38 -3.44
CA ASP A 25 7.79 -9.52 -2.20
C ASP A 25 7.23 -10.66 -1.32
N ASP A 26 8.06 -11.68 -1.10
CA ASP A 26 7.74 -12.86 -0.30
C ASP A 26 7.40 -12.51 1.16
N GLU A 27 7.95 -11.42 1.71
CA GLU A 27 7.63 -10.96 3.07
C GLU A 27 6.17 -10.48 3.18
N ILE A 28 5.59 -10.00 2.08
CA ILE A 28 4.22 -9.49 2.00
C ILE A 28 3.23 -10.59 1.64
N ILE A 29 3.58 -11.47 0.70
CA ILE A 29 2.76 -12.63 0.28
C ILE A 29 2.68 -13.67 1.41
N GLY A 30 3.75 -13.79 2.20
CA GLY A 30 3.88 -14.74 3.31
C GLY A 30 4.34 -16.13 2.87
N LEU A 31 5.04 -16.81 3.76
CA LEU A 31 5.62 -18.15 3.52
C LEU A 31 4.58 -19.15 3.00
N ASN A 32 4.96 -19.87 1.93
CA ASN A 32 4.18 -20.92 1.25
C ASN A 32 2.92 -20.46 0.50
N ASN A 33 2.71 -19.16 0.28
CA ASN A 33 1.61 -18.68 -0.55
C ASN A 33 2.10 -18.29 -1.95
N MET A 34 1.35 -18.68 -2.98
CA MET A 34 1.63 -18.26 -4.37
C MET A 34 1.07 -16.85 -4.65
N VAL A 35 -0.03 -16.51 -3.98
CA VAL A 35 -0.70 -15.21 -4.04
C VAL A 35 -1.43 -15.01 -2.72
N ARG A 36 -1.57 -13.76 -2.29
CA ARG A 36 -2.44 -13.38 -1.17
C ARG A 36 -3.36 -12.26 -1.64
N PHE A 37 -4.66 -12.48 -1.51
CA PHE A 37 -5.67 -11.48 -1.83
C PHE A 37 -5.90 -10.58 -0.63
N PHE A 38 -5.98 -9.29 -0.89
CA PHE A 38 -6.25 -8.27 0.10
C PHE A 38 -7.44 -7.45 -0.36
N ASP A 39 -8.38 -7.21 0.56
CA ASP A 39 -9.41 -6.20 0.36
C ASP A 39 -9.00 -4.90 1.04
N VAL A 40 -9.19 -3.80 0.33
CA VAL A 40 -9.04 -2.47 0.91
C VAL A 40 -10.29 -2.17 1.73
N SER A 41 -10.14 -2.23 3.05
CA SER A 41 -11.23 -1.99 4.00
C SER A 41 -11.46 -0.50 4.24
N HIS A 42 -10.40 0.30 4.18
CA HIS A 42 -10.48 1.74 4.39
C HIS A 42 -9.30 2.45 3.70
N VAL A 43 -9.58 3.65 3.18
CA VAL A 43 -8.56 4.58 2.71
C VAL A 43 -8.78 5.90 3.42
N SER A 44 -7.74 6.40 4.08
CA SER A 44 -7.73 7.73 4.67
C SER A 44 -6.51 8.50 4.20
N SER A 45 -6.60 9.83 4.28
CA SER A 45 -5.45 10.68 4.06
C SER A 45 -5.27 11.65 5.21
N VAL A 46 -4.01 11.94 5.51
CA VAL A 46 -3.63 12.96 6.48
C VAL A 46 -2.52 13.82 5.91
N HIS A 47 -2.43 15.05 6.37
CA HIS A 47 -1.30 15.90 6.05
C HIS A 47 -0.24 15.76 7.14
N ALA A 48 1.02 15.61 6.74
CA ALA A 48 2.12 15.57 7.68
C ALA A 48 3.32 16.36 7.17
N GLU A 49 4.01 17.02 8.09
CA GLU A 49 5.33 17.59 7.85
C GLU A 49 6.39 16.55 8.21
N THR A 50 7.39 16.38 7.35
CA THR A 50 8.51 15.48 7.62
C THR A 50 9.78 16.27 7.89
N ARG A 51 10.49 15.89 8.94
CA ARG A 51 11.81 16.43 9.26
C ARG A 51 12.78 15.27 9.41
N ARG A 52 13.91 15.34 8.71
CA ARG A 52 15.02 14.42 8.94
C ARG A 52 15.73 14.85 10.22
N ASN A 53 15.86 13.95 11.17
CA ASN A 53 16.70 14.14 12.34
C ASN A 53 18.06 13.48 12.03
N ASP A 54 19.07 14.33 11.83
CA ASP A 54 20.40 13.88 11.39
C ASP A 54 21.17 13.14 12.49
N VAL A 55 20.77 13.30 13.76
CA VAL A 55 21.40 12.65 14.92
C VAL A 55 20.92 11.20 15.03
N GLU A 56 19.62 10.97 14.94
CA GLU A 56 19.00 9.65 15.07
C GLU A 56 18.84 8.91 13.74
N ARG A 57 19.13 9.58 12.61
CA ARG A 57 18.97 9.07 11.23
C ARG A 57 17.56 8.56 10.92
N ASN A 58 16.56 9.04 11.65
CA ASN A 58 15.14 8.77 11.43
C ASN A 58 14.45 9.96 10.74
N VAL A 59 13.25 9.70 10.24
CA VAL A 59 12.34 10.72 9.74
C VAL A 59 11.25 10.90 10.77
N GLU A 60 11.14 12.12 11.30
CA GLU A 60 10.07 12.50 12.22
C GLU A 60 8.86 12.98 11.41
N PHE A 61 7.68 12.53 11.81
CA PHE A 61 6.40 12.90 11.22
C PHE A 61 5.60 13.73 12.21
N THR A 62 5.19 14.92 11.79
CA THR A 62 4.23 15.74 12.55
C THR A 62 2.93 15.80 11.75
N PHE A 63 1.91 15.11 12.23
CA PHE A 63 0.58 15.11 11.62
C PHE A 63 -0.13 16.44 11.89
N VAL A 64 -0.57 17.11 10.83
CA VAL A 64 -1.23 18.42 10.89
C VAL A 64 -2.69 18.26 10.49
N GLY A 65 -3.60 18.86 11.26
CA GLY A 65 -5.05 18.76 11.01
C GLY A 65 -5.55 19.51 9.77
N MET A 66 -4.71 20.37 9.18
CA MET A 66 -4.97 21.08 7.93
C MET A 66 -3.67 21.21 7.11
N PRO A 67 -3.75 21.33 5.78
CA PRO A 67 -2.58 21.53 4.93
C PRO A 67 -1.79 22.79 5.32
N THR A 68 -0.46 22.66 5.40
CA THR A 68 0.47 23.77 5.58
C THR A 68 1.36 23.94 4.36
N LYS A 69 2.16 25.02 4.32
CA LYS A 69 3.16 25.25 3.27
C LYS A 69 4.20 24.11 3.15
N HIS A 70 4.42 23.37 4.23
CA HIS A 70 5.49 22.37 4.32
C HIS A 70 4.95 20.94 4.44
N SER A 71 3.64 20.76 4.65
CA SER A 71 3.01 19.45 4.76
C SER A 71 2.92 18.76 3.40
N ARG A 72 2.94 17.43 3.44
CA ARG A 72 2.59 16.55 2.32
C ARG A 72 1.40 15.69 2.72
N GLU A 73 0.58 15.32 1.75
CA GLU A 73 -0.49 14.36 1.97
C GLU A 73 0.10 12.94 2.01
N PHE A 74 -0.30 12.18 3.02
CA PHE A 74 0.01 10.77 3.20
C PHE A 74 -1.29 9.99 3.14
N ILE A 75 -1.30 8.93 2.35
CA ILE A 75 -2.45 8.04 2.21
C ILE A 75 -2.17 6.79 3.05
N PHE A 76 -3.10 6.46 3.93
CA PHE A 76 -3.14 5.19 4.64
C PHE A 76 -4.19 4.29 4.01
N ILE A 77 -3.79 3.08 3.69
CA ILE A 77 -4.65 2.06 3.09
C ILE A 77 -4.70 0.89 4.07
N ASP A 78 -5.84 0.72 4.72
CA ASP A 78 -6.08 -0.40 5.62
C ASP A 78 -6.53 -1.60 4.78
N VAL A 79 -5.68 -2.62 4.73
CA VAL A 79 -5.93 -3.85 4.00
C VAL A 79 -6.26 -5.00 4.95
N VAL A 80 -7.22 -5.83 4.55
CA VAL A 80 -7.57 -7.07 5.24
C VAL A 80 -7.25 -8.23 4.31
N SER A 81 -6.51 -9.23 4.80
CA SER A 81 -6.28 -10.46 4.04
C SER A 81 -7.60 -11.22 3.94
N GLN A 82 -8.00 -11.57 2.72
CA GLN A 82 -9.07 -12.54 2.50
C GLN A 82 -8.49 -13.95 2.73
N PHE A 83 -9.21 -14.79 3.46
CA PHE A 83 -8.82 -16.18 3.80
C PHE A 83 -9.44 -17.18 2.83
#